data_AF-A0A1F5X869-F1
#
_entry.id   AF-A0A1F5X869-F1
#
_cell.length_a   1.000
_cell.length_b   1.000
_cell.length_c   1.000
_cell.angle_alpha   90.00
_cell.angle_beta   90.00
_cell.angle_gamma   90.00
#
_symmetry.space_group_name_H-M   'P 1'
#
loop_
_entity.id
_entity.type
_entity.pdbx_description
1 polymer ?
#
loop_
_entity_poly.entity_id
_entity_poly.type
_entity_poly.pdbx_seq_one_letter_code
_entity_poly.pdbx_strand_id
1 'polypeptide(L)'
;MNDELEKIFKKGQEIRLNSSEKEKMRDFIISYAKRNTERKTFSVFLVLKSVPAILSLAVIFGGIGISFAAEHALPGDILYPVKVGVNEEARGLVAISDEKKVKWLATVAERRIEETEMLVKENRFDSASKEKIEKNFGENTKKLEEKLRSIAEKNDSERAEEVSRNLEDALERHEEVLKELSEERSESREEINSVLGNVKSFRESIRKSREDSENRRDRGNNGEKERD
;
A
#
# COMPACT_ATOMS: atom_id res chain seq x y z
N MET A 1 -45.77 42.97 6.45
CA MET A 1 -44.73 43.47 7.38
C MET A 1 -43.63 44.19 6.58
N ASN A 2 -43.98 45.23 5.80
CA ASN A 2 -43.03 45.98 4.97
C ASN A 2 -43.40 47.48 4.80
N ASP A 3 -44.67 47.85 4.97
CA ASP A 3 -45.14 49.24 4.85
C ASP A 3 -44.57 50.21 5.91
N GLU A 4 -44.31 49.74 7.13
CA GLU A 4 -43.76 50.61 8.17
C GLU A 4 -42.31 51.00 7.89
N LEU A 5 -41.51 50.06 7.40
CA LEU A 5 -40.11 50.32 7.03
C LEU A 5 -40.04 51.29 5.84
N GLU A 6 -40.93 51.12 4.87
CA GLU A 6 -40.99 51.99 3.68
C GLU A 6 -41.40 53.43 4.04
N LYS A 7 -42.34 53.60 4.98
CA LYS A 7 -42.70 54.91 5.55
C LYS A 7 -41.55 55.56 6.32
N ILE A 8 -40.81 54.78 7.11
CA ILE A 8 -39.65 55.27 7.87
C ILE A 8 -38.53 55.69 6.92
N PHE A 9 -38.27 54.93 5.86
CA PHE A 9 -37.25 55.25 4.86
C PHE A 9 -37.58 56.53 4.09
N LYS A 10 -38.85 56.71 3.68
CA LYS A 10 -39.33 57.96 3.05
C LYS A 10 -39.18 59.18 3.97
N LYS A 11 -39.54 59.07 5.25
CA LYS A 11 -39.34 60.15 6.23
C LYS A 11 -37.86 60.46 6.47
N GLY A 12 -37.00 59.44 6.51
CA GLY A 12 -35.56 59.61 6.69
C GLY A 12 -34.88 60.34 5.52
N GLN A 13 -35.42 60.24 4.30
CA GLN A 13 -34.92 60.95 3.12
C GLN A 13 -35.23 62.45 3.12
N GLU A 14 -36.24 62.91 3.89
CA GLU A 14 -36.55 64.33 4.06
C GLU A 14 -35.63 65.02 5.10
N ILE A 15 -35.01 64.25 6.00
CA ILE A 15 -34.09 64.76 7.02
C ILE A 15 -32.70 64.93 6.39
N ARG A 16 -32.41 66.13 5.88
CA ARG A 16 -31.06 66.51 5.47
C ARG A 16 -30.20 66.78 6.71
N LEU A 17 -29.29 65.86 7.01
CA LEU A 17 -28.25 66.09 8.01
C LEU A 17 -27.45 67.34 7.63
N ASN A 18 -27.28 68.28 8.56
CA ASN A 18 -26.40 69.41 8.31
C ASN A 18 -24.93 68.93 8.33
N SER A 19 -24.03 69.70 7.72
CA SER A 19 -22.62 69.32 7.59
C SER A 19 -21.94 68.95 8.92
N SER A 20 -22.26 69.66 10.01
CA SER A 20 -21.72 69.40 11.35
C SER A 20 -22.24 68.11 12.00
N GLU A 21 -23.48 67.72 11.73
CA GLU A 21 -24.05 66.45 12.22
C GLU A 21 -23.43 65.27 11.47
N LYS A 22 -23.21 65.44 10.17
CA LYS A 22 -22.53 64.45 9.33
C LYS A 22 -21.08 64.24 9.77
N GLU A 23 -20.41 65.32 10.18
CA GLU A 23 -19.04 65.26 10.73
C GLU A 23 -19.01 64.52 12.07
N LYS A 24 -19.91 64.85 13.01
CA LYS A 24 -20.04 64.14 14.29
C LYS A 24 -20.37 62.66 14.09
N MET A 25 -21.25 62.33 13.15
CA MET A 25 -21.60 60.95 12.82
C MET A 25 -20.40 60.20 12.23
N ARG A 26 -19.64 60.84 11.32
CA ARG A 26 -18.42 60.27 10.75
C ARG A 26 -17.40 60.00 11.84
N ASP A 27 -17.17 60.94 12.74
CA ASP A 27 -16.19 60.79 13.83
C ASP A 27 -16.62 59.72 14.84
N PHE A 28 -17.91 59.61 15.12
CA PHE A 28 -18.47 58.53 15.93
C PHE A 28 -18.25 57.17 15.26
N ILE A 29 -18.59 57.02 13.97
CA ILE A 29 -18.39 55.78 13.21
C ILE A 29 -16.90 55.41 13.16
N ILE A 30 -16.02 56.38 12.90
CA ILE A 30 -14.57 56.13 12.86
C ILE A 30 -14.06 55.72 14.25
N SER A 31 -14.51 56.37 15.32
CA SER A 31 -14.11 56.05 16.69
C SER A 31 -14.63 54.68 17.14
N TYR A 32 -15.87 54.35 16.78
CA TYR A 32 -16.47 53.05 17.03
C TYR A 32 -15.74 51.96 16.23
N ALA A 33 -15.52 52.17 14.93
CA ALA A 33 -14.78 51.23 14.09
C ALA A 33 -13.35 51.04 14.61
N LYS A 34 -12.63 52.10 15.00
CA LYS A 34 -11.29 51.97 15.59
C LYS A 34 -11.28 51.18 16.90
N ARG A 35 -12.33 51.30 17.72
CA ARG A 35 -12.44 50.62 19.02
C ARG A 35 -12.88 49.15 18.89
N ASN A 36 -13.72 48.84 17.91
CA ASN A 36 -14.30 47.50 17.72
C ASN A 36 -13.71 46.70 16.55
N THR A 37 -12.75 47.24 15.80
CA THR A 37 -12.01 46.43 14.83
C THR A 37 -10.88 45.70 15.55
N GLU A 38 -11.24 44.64 16.27
CA GLU A 38 -10.33 43.56 16.63
C GLU A 38 -9.85 42.90 15.33
N ARG A 39 -8.79 43.45 14.71
CA ARG A 39 -8.10 42.71 13.66
C ARG A 39 -7.41 41.54 14.33
N LYS A 40 -8.03 40.35 14.31
CA LYS A 40 -7.32 39.09 14.49
C LYS A 40 -6.31 39.00 13.36
N THR A 41 -5.12 39.55 13.57
CA THR A 41 -4.01 39.41 12.64
C THR A 41 -3.64 37.93 12.68
N PHE A 42 -4.04 37.20 11.63
CA PHE A 42 -3.55 35.86 11.43
C PHE A 42 -2.04 35.99 11.20
N SER A 43 -1.28 35.73 12.25
CA SER A 43 0.17 35.90 12.21
C SER A 43 0.76 34.82 11.31
N VAL A 44 1.08 35.20 10.07
CA VAL A 44 1.75 34.35 9.10
C VAL A 44 3.05 33.79 9.69
N PHE A 45 3.74 34.56 10.54
CA PHE A 45 4.91 34.11 11.30
C PHE A 45 4.63 33.00 12.32
N LEU A 46 3.45 33.01 12.96
CA LEU A 46 3.04 31.97 13.91
C LEU A 46 2.70 30.67 13.16
N VAL A 47 2.06 30.80 12.00
CA VAL A 47 1.73 29.67 11.12
C VAL A 47 3.00 29.07 10.52
N LEU A 48 3.94 29.88 10.02
CA LEU A 48 5.20 29.39 9.45
C LEU A 48 6.07 28.61 10.45
N LYS A 49 6.03 28.94 11.75
CA LYS A 49 6.75 28.17 12.78
C LYS A 49 6.14 26.78 13.03
N SER A 50 4.83 26.63 12.79
CA SER A 50 4.09 25.38 12.95
C SER A 50 3.96 24.59 11.64
N VAL A 51 4.25 25.18 10.48
CA VAL A 51 4.26 24.50 9.16
C VAL A 51 5.01 23.17 9.17
N PRO A 52 6.24 23.04 9.70
CA PRO A 52 6.91 21.74 9.73
C PRO A 52 6.17 20.71 10.59
N ALA A 53 5.56 21.11 11.71
CA ALA A 53 4.78 20.22 12.56
C ALA A 53 3.45 19.80 11.89
N ILE A 54 2.77 20.72 11.24
CA ILE A 54 1.52 20.48 10.50
C ILE A 54 1.79 19.60 9.27
N LEU A 55 2.88 19.86 8.53
CA LEU A 55 3.32 19.01 7.42
C LEU A 55 3.69 17.61 7.91
N SER A 56 4.42 17.50 9.02
CA SER A 56 4.73 16.20 9.62
C SER A 56 3.46 15.45 10.00
N LEU A 57 2.49 16.13 10.58
CA LEU A 57 1.19 15.54 10.91
C LEU A 57 0.41 15.14 9.65
N ALA A 58 0.39 15.97 8.61
CA ALA A 58 -0.26 15.66 7.34
C ALA A 58 0.41 14.49 6.61
N VAL A 59 1.74 14.37 6.66
CA VAL A 59 2.49 13.24 6.09
C VAL A 59 2.24 11.97 6.91
N ILE A 60 2.21 12.05 8.24
CA ILE A 60 1.93 10.88 9.08
C ILE A 60 0.48 10.42 8.86
N PHE A 61 -0.51 11.28 9.06
CA PHE A 61 -1.92 10.88 8.98
C PHE A 61 -2.41 10.66 7.54
N GLY A 62 -1.98 11.51 6.60
CA GLY A 62 -2.26 11.33 5.18
C GLY A 62 -1.52 10.13 4.59
N GLY A 63 -0.25 9.94 4.96
CA GLY A 63 0.57 8.81 4.52
C GLY A 63 0.06 7.47 5.04
N ILE A 64 -0.37 7.39 6.31
CA ILE A 64 -0.97 6.16 6.87
C ILE A 64 -2.24 5.77 6.09
N GLY A 65 -3.11 6.73 5.77
CA GLY A 65 -4.33 6.46 4.99
C GLY A 65 -4.02 5.96 3.57
N ILE A 66 -3.07 6.60 2.89
CA ILE A 66 -2.65 6.22 1.53
C ILE A 66 -1.97 4.84 1.55
N SER A 67 -1.06 4.59 2.49
CA SER A 67 -0.41 3.28 2.64
C SER A 67 -1.43 2.19 2.97
N PHE A 68 -2.42 2.45 3.81
CA PHE A 68 -3.47 1.48 4.13
C PHE A 68 -4.32 1.16 2.88
N ALA A 69 -4.75 2.17 2.13
CA ALA A 69 -5.50 1.96 0.89
C ALA A 69 -4.66 1.23 -0.17
N ALA A 70 -3.35 1.53 -0.25
CA ALA A 70 -2.44 0.86 -1.17
C ALA A 70 -2.28 -0.64 -0.88
N GLU A 71 -2.46 -1.09 0.35
CA GLU A 71 -2.31 -2.51 0.71
C GLU A 71 -3.28 -3.42 -0.07
N HIS A 72 -4.46 -2.91 -0.40
CA HIS A 72 -5.49 -3.63 -1.15
C HIS A 72 -5.47 -3.32 -2.65
N ALA A 73 -4.55 -2.47 -3.11
CA ALA A 73 -4.43 -2.14 -4.53
C ALA A 73 -4.01 -3.37 -5.34
N LEU A 74 -4.63 -3.54 -6.50
CA LEU A 74 -4.34 -4.53 -7.52
C LEU A 74 -3.55 -3.90 -8.67
N PRO A 75 -2.82 -4.69 -9.49
CA PRO A 75 -2.25 -4.20 -10.73
C PRO A 75 -3.28 -3.41 -11.57
N GLY A 76 -2.92 -2.19 -11.96
CA GLY A 76 -3.81 -1.26 -12.64
C GLY A 76 -4.46 -0.21 -11.73
N ASP A 77 -4.46 -0.42 -10.41
CA ASP A 77 -4.91 0.60 -9.45
C ASP A 77 -3.87 1.70 -9.27
N ILE A 78 -4.36 2.92 -9.05
CA ILE A 78 -3.52 4.13 -8.87
C ILE A 78 -2.50 3.97 -7.75
N LEU A 79 -2.87 3.26 -6.67
CA LEU A 79 -2.01 3.08 -5.49
C LEU A 79 -1.16 1.80 -5.53
N TYR A 80 -1.23 0.99 -6.60
CA TYR A 80 -0.39 -0.20 -6.73
C TYR A 80 1.12 0.08 -6.69
N PRO A 81 1.63 1.16 -7.31
CA PRO A 81 3.05 1.52 -7.17
C PRO A 81 3.45 1.81 -5.71
N VAL A 82 2.53 2.33 -4.89
CA VAL A 82 2.77 2.58 -3.46
C VAL A 82 2.81 1.25 -2.69
N LYS A 83 1.96 0.28 -3.05
CA LYS A 83 1.99 -1.07 -2.47
C LYS A 83 3.37 -1.71 -2.65
N VAL A 84 3.80 -1.81 -3.90
CA VAL A 84 5.03 -2.55 -4.26
C VAL A 84 6.29 -1.75 -3.91
N GLY A 85 6.32 -0.45 -4.23
CA GLY A 85 7.54 0.36 -4.10
C GLY A 85 7.72 1.08 -2.76
N VAL A 86 6.73 1.04 -1.86
CA VAL A 86 6.83 1.70 -0.56
C VAL A 86 6.45 0.75 0.57
N ASN A 87 5.22 0.25 0.57
CA ASN A 87 4.72 -0.56 1.69
C ASN A 87 5.51 -1.87 1.81
N GLU A 88 5.67 -2.59 0.70
CA GLU A 88 6.35 -3.87 0.69
C GLU A 88 7.86 -3.74 0.94
N GLU A 89 8.50 -2.68 0.40
CA GLU A 89 9.89 -2.39 0.70
C GLU A 89 10.09 -2.10 2.19
N ALA A 90 9.24 -1.25 2.78
CA ALA A 90 9.30 -0.93 4.20
C ALA A 90 9.14 -2.18 5.08
N ARG A 91 8.21 -3.08 4.73
CA ARG A 91 8.04 -4.38 5.43
C ARG A 91 9.23 -5.31 5.23
N GLY A 92 9.83 -5.30 4.04
CA GLY A 92 11.05 -6.05 3.75
C GLY A 92 12.25 -5.58 4.58
N LEU A 93 12.36 -4.26 4.84
CA LEU A 93 13.44 -3.69 5.65
C LEU A 93 13.38 -4.12 7.13
N VAL A 94 12.18 -4.35 7.67
CA VAL A 94 12.02 -4.81 9.08
C VAL A 94 12.16 -6.32 9.24
N ALA A 95 12.18 -7.08 8.14
CA ALA A 95 12.49 -8.50 8.13
C ALA A 95 14.02 -8.70 8.27
N ILE A 96 14.53 -8.62 9.50
CA ILE A 96 16.00 -8.61 9.75
C ILE A 96 16.61 -10.02 9.65
N SER A 97 15.98 -11.03 10.26
CA SER A 97 16.50 -12.40 10.27
C SER A 97 16.27 -13.13 8.94
N ASP A 98 17.10 -14.12 8.65
CA ASP A 98 17.01 -14.92 7.42
C ASP A 98 15.63 -15.58 7.28
N GLU A 99 15.10 -16.14 8.37
CA GLU A 99 13.74 -16.70 8.46
C GLU A 99 12.66 -15.66 8.13
N LYS A 100 12.72 -14.47 8.75
CA LYS A 100 11.74 -13.41 8.51
C LYS A 100 11.78 -12.93 7.05
N LYS A 101 12.98 -12.88 6.45
CA LYS A 101 13.15 -12.50 5.04
C LYS A 101 12.51 -13.52 4.11
N VAL A 102 12.77 -14.81 4.33
CA VAL A 102 12.15 -15.88 3.54
C VAL A 102 10.63 -15.84 3.68
N LYS A 103 10.12 -15.74 4.91
CA LYS A 103 8.68 -15.63 5.15
C LYS A 103 8.06 -14.42 4.46
N TRP A 104 8.73 -13.27 4.52
CA TRP A 104 8.28 -12.06 3.84
C TRP A 104 8.25 -12.22 2.32
N LEU A 105 9.32 -12.76 1.73
CA LEU A 105 9.38 -13.04 0.30
C LEU A 105 8.30 -14.07 -0.12
N ALA A 106 8.10 -15.14 0.64
CA ALA A 106 7.00 -16.09 0.40
C ALA A 106 5.64 -15.39 0.40
N THR A 107 5.38 -14.55 1.41
CA THR A 107 4.14 -13.76 1.51
C THR A 107 3.95 -12.86 0.27
N VAL A 108 5.00 -12.21 -0.23
CA VAL A 108 4.91 -11.37 -1.43
C VAL A 108 4.64 -12.22 -2.68
N ALA A 109 5.18 -13.45 -2.77
CA ALA A 109 4.90 -14.35 -3.90
C ALA A 109 3.43 -14.79 -3.90
N GLU A 110 2.92 -15.24 -2.74
CA GLU A 110 1.52 -15.62 -2.54
C GLU A 110 0.57 -14.46 -2.91
N ARG A 111 0.88 -13.24 -2.47
CA ARG A 111 0.10 -12.04 -2.81
C ARG A 111 -0.04 -11.79 -4.31
N ARG A 112 0.96 -12.10 -5.13
CA ARG A 112 0.85 -11.95 -6.60
C ARG A 112 -0.13 -12.95 -7.19
N ILE A 113 -0.24 -14.13 -6.58
CA ILE A 113 -1.21 -15.13 -6.97
C ILE A 113 -2.61 -14.71 -6.52
N GLU A 114 -2.77 -14.27 -5.27
CA GLU A 114 -4.02 -13.70 -4.76
C GLU A 114 -4.50 -12.50 -5.60
N GLU A 115 -3.59 -11.63 -6.04
CA GLU A 115 -3.90 -10.53 -6.97
C GLU A 115 -4.44 -11.02 -8.30
N THR A 116 -3.91 -12.13 -8.82
CA THR A 116 -4.45 -12.77 -10.03
C THR A 116 -5.88 -13.24 -9.77
N GLU A 117 -6.10 -13.97 -8.69
CA GLU A 117 -7.42 -14.49 -8.32
C GLU A 117 -8.45 -13.37 -8.16
N MET A 118 -8.08 -12.27 -7.49
CA MET A 118 -8.93 -11.10 -7.31
C MET A 118 -9.25 -10.41 -8.63
N LEU A 119 -8.26 -10.16 -9.48
CA LEU A 119 -8.46 -9.55 -10.79
C LEU A 119 -9.37 -10.40 -11.69
N VAL A 120 -9.23 -11.73 -11.64
CA VAL A 120 -10.09 -12.65 -12.40
C VAL A 120 -11.52 -12.60 -11.88
N LYS A 121 -11.71 -12.61 -10.55
CA LYS A 121 -13.04 -12.48 -9.92
C LYS A 121 -13.72 -11.15 -10.27
N GLU A 122 -12.95 -10.08 -10.36
CA GLU A 122 -13.43 -8.74 -10.75
C GLU A 122 -13.60 -8.55 -12.27
N ASN A 123 -13.27 -9.55 -13.10
CA ASN A 123 -13.22 -9.46 -14.56
C ASN A 123 -12.33 -8.30 -15.07
N ARG A 124 -11.22 -8.06 -14.35
CA ARG A 124 -10.21 -7.03 -14.65
C ARG A 124 -8.86 -7.63 -15.03
N PHE A 125 -8.77 -8.96 -15.12
CA PHE A 125 -7.54 -9.65 -15.47
C PHE A 125 -7.32 -9.62 -16.98
N ASP A 126 -6.25 -8.96 -17.39
CA ASP A 126 -5.87 -8.68 -18.77
C ASP A 126 -4.36 -8.91 -19.00
N SER A 127 -3.90 -8.73 -20.23
CA SER A 127 -2.49 -8.93 -20.59
C SER A 127 -1.52 -8.01 -19.82
N ALA A 128 -1.92 -6.77 -19.50
CA ALA A 128 -1.04 -5.80 -18.83
C ALA A 128 -0.88 -6.12 -17.34
N SER A 129 -1.99 -6.45 -16.67
CA SER A 129 -1.99 -6.92 -15.29
C SER A 129 -1.26 -8.26 -15.15
N LYS A 130 -1.45 -9.19 -16.10
CA LYS A 130 -0.68 -10.43 -16.19
C LYS A 130 0.83 -10.17 -16.25
N GLU A 131 1.30 -9.35 -17.19
CA GLU A 131 2.74 -9.05 -17.32
C GLU A 131 3.31 -8.46 -16.03
N LYS A 132 2.57 -7.56 -15.38
CA LYS A 132 2.99 -6.95 -14.12
C LYS A 132 3.10 -7.98 -12.99
N ILE A 133 2.13 -8.88 -12.89
CA ILE A 133 2.12 -9.97 -11.90
C ILE A 133 3.27 -10.92 -12.16
N GLU A 134 3.43 -11.42 -13.38
CA GLU A 134 4.47 -12.39 -13.73
C GLU A 134 5.87 -11.83 -13.50
N LYS A 135 6.10 -10.56 -13.86
CA LYS A 135 7.36 -9.86 -13.57
C LYS A 135 7.64 -9.78 -12.06
N ASN A 136 6.70 -9.25 -11.29
CA ASN A 136 6.87 -9.05 -9.86
C ASN A 136 7.01 -10.39 -9.12
N PHE A 137 6.23 -11.40 -9.52
CA PHE A 137 6.31 -12.76 -9.01
C PHE A 137 7.70 -13.35 -9.30
N GLY A 138 8.14 -13.32 -10.55
CA GLY A 138 9.44 -13.86 -10.97
C GLY A 138 10.65 -13.19 -10.31
N GLU A 139 10.61 -11.87 -10.09
CA GLU A 139 11.66 -11.16 -9.35
C GLU A 139 11.71 -11.58 -7.88
N ASN A 140 10.55 -11.81 -7.27
CA ASN A 140 10.43 -12.15 -5.87
C ASN A 140 10.76 -13.63 -5.59
N THR A 141 10.32 -14.54 -6.46
CA THR A 141 10.63 -15.98 -6.35
C THR A 141 12.11 -16.26 -6.52
N LYS A 142 12.81 -15.56 -7.42
CA LYS A 142 14.29 -15.66 -7.53
C LYS A 142 15.00 -15.30 -6.23
N LYS A 143 14.61 -14.18 -5.60
CA LYS A 143 15.17 -13.77 -4.28
C LYS A 143 14.87 -14.81 -3.20
N LEU A 144 13.70 -15.44 -3.25
CA LEU A 144 13.29 -16.47 -2.32
C LEU A 144 14.14 -17.75 -2.48
N GLU A 145 14.35 -18.24 -3.70
CA GLU A 145 15.22 -19.39 -3.99
C GLU A 145 16.66 -19.16 -3.53
N GLU A 146 17.23 -18.00 -3.87
CA GLU A 146 18.57 -17.61 -3.43
C GLU A 146 18.69 -17.63 -1.90
N LYS A 147 17.65 -17.15 -1.21
CA LYS A 147 17.65 -17.08 0.25
C LYS A 147 17.49 -18.45 0.89
N LEU A 148 16.58 -19.29 0.38
CA LEU A 148 16.40 -20.67 0.84
C LEU A 148 17.68 -21.48 0.68
N ARG A 149 18.36 -21.35 -0.48
CA ARG A 149 19.66 -21.98 -0.70
C ARG A 149 20.71 -21.50 0.29
N SER A 150 20.78 -20.19 0.56
CA SER A 150 21.71 -19.63 1.54
C SER A 150 21.47 -20.14 2.97
N ILE A 151 20.22 -20.39 3.36
CA ILE A 151 19.89 -20.97 4.67
C ILE A 151 20.31 -22.45 4.71
N ALA A 152 19.99 -23.21 3.65
CA ALA A 152 20.33 -24.62 3.57
C ALA A 152 21.85 -24.87 3.65
N GLU A 153 22.66 -23.97 3.08
CA GLU A 153 24.14 -24.03 3.12
C GLU A 153 24.74 -23.69 4.50
N LYS A 154 24.00 -22.98 5.39
CA LYS A 154 24.47 -22.57 6.73
C LYS A 154 24.22 -23.63 7.81
N ASN A 155 23.97 -24.90 7.44
CA ASN A 155 23.57 -26.00 8.34
C ASN A 155 22.24 -25.79 9.09
N ASP A 156 21.44 -24.76 8.75
CA ASP A 156 20.10 -24.56 9.31
C ASP A 156 19.01 -25.13 8.41
N SER A 157 19.25 -26.37 8.04
CA SER A 157 18.73 -26.91 6.81
C SER A 157 17.32 -27.52 7.09
N GLU A 158 17.05 -27.99 8.32
CA GLU A 158 15.70 -28.38 8.78
C GLU A 158 14.69 -27.22 8.67
N ARG A 159 15.09 -25.99 9.04
CA ARG A 159 14.21 -24.82 8.89
C ARG A 159 13.96 -24.47 7.44
N ALA A 160 14.97 -24.60 6.57
CA ALA A 160 14.79 -24.39 5.14
C ALA A 160 13.80 -25.41 4.55
N GLU A 161 13.84 -26.66 5.00
CA GLU A 161 12.88 -27.70 4.62
C GLU A 161 11.46 -27.38 5.08
N GLU A 162 11.28 -27.00 6.34
CA GLU A 162 9.96 -26.66 6.89
C GLU A 162 9.32 -25.51 6.10
N VAL A 163 10.08 -24.43 5.85
CA VAL A 163 9.58 -23.29 5.09
C VAL A 163 9.29 -23.65 3.64
N SER A 164 10.13 -24.49 3.02
CA SER A 164 9.90 -24.97 1.66
C SER A 164 8.62 -25.80 1.55
N ARG A 165 8.35 -26.71 2.50
CA ARG A 165 7.10 -27.49 2.54
C ARG A 165 5.87 -26.61 2.72
N ASN A 166 5.91 -25.68 3.67
CA ASN A 166 4.80 -24.75 3.89
C ASN A 166 4.51 -23.90 2.64
N LEU A 167 5.55 -23.49 1.92
CA LEU A 167 5.42 -22.78 0.65
C LEU A 167 4.87 -23.69 -0.46
N GLU A 168 5.37 -24.92 -0.58
CA GLU A 168 4.85 -25.93 -1.52
C GLU A 168 3.34 -26.12 -1.33
N ASP A 169 2.89 -26.34 -0.09
CA ASP A 169 1.48 -26.53 0.27
C ASP A 169 0.63 -25.28 -0.04
N ALA A 170 1.19 -24.08 0.19
CA ALA A 170 0.49 -22.83 -0.11
C ALA A 170 0.32 -22.65 -1.63
N LEU A 171 1.38 -22.87 -2.40
CA LEU A 171 1.33 -22.78 -3.85
C LEU A 171 0.37 -23.80 -4.45
N GLU A 172 0.34 -25.04 -3.94
CA GLU A 172 -0.59 -26.08 -4.41
C GLU A 172 -2.06 -25.65 -4.23
N ARG A 173 -2.43 -25.07 -3.08
CA ARG A 173 -3.79 -24.53 -2.88
C ARG A 173 -4.14 -23.44 -3.89
N HIS A 174 -3.20 -22.53 -4.16
CA HIS A 174 -3.43 -21.47 -5.15
C HIS A 174 -3.49 -22.03 -6.58
N GLU A 175 -2.72 -23.07 -6.91
CA GLU A 175 -2.80 -23.74 -8.20
C GLU A 175 -4.18 -24.35 -8.45
N GLU A 176 -4.80 -24.94 -7.42
CA GLU A 176 -6.17 -25.47 -7.49
C GLU A 176 -7.18 -24.35 -7.78
N VAL A 177 -7.09 -23.23 -7.04
CA VAL A 177 -7.98 -22.06 -7.25
C VAL A 177 -7.80 -21.47 -8.65
N LEU A 178 -6.56 -21.27 -9.10
CA LEU A 178 -6.29 -20.76 -10.45
C LEU A 178 -6.80 -21.71 -11.54
N LYS A 179 -6.72 -23.03 -11.32
CA LYS A 179 -7.25 -24.02 -12.25
C LYS A 179 -8.78 -23.95 -12.33
N GLU A 180 -9.46 -23.88 -11.20
CA GLU A 180 -10.92 -23.70 -11.16
C GLU A 180 -11.33 -22.40 -11.89
N LEU A 181 -10.64 -21.30 -11.60
CA LEU A 181 -10.89 -20.02 -12.25
C LEU A 181 -10.64 -20.07 -13.78
N SER A 182 -9.63 -20.81 -14.25
CA SER A 182 -9.35 -20.94 -15.69
C SER A 182 -10.40 -21.81 -16.41
N GLU A 183 -11.00 -22.77 -15.70
CA GLU A 183 -12.12 -23.57 -16.20
C GLU A 183 -13.40 -22.73 -16.31
N GLU A 184 -13.70 -21.90 -15.30
CA GLU A 184 -14.89 -21.03 -15.27
C GLU A 184 -14.83 -19.80 -16.19
N ARG A 185 -13.65 -19.19 -16.37
CA ARG A 185 -13.48 -17.93 -17.11
C ARG A 185 -12.81 -18.17 -18.46
N SER A 186 -13.63 -18.39 -19.50
CA SER A 186 -13.13 -18.65 -20.87
C SER A 186 -12.34 -17.49 -21.47
N GLU A 187 -12.68 -16.24 -21.16
CA GLU A 187 -12.07 -15.05 -21.79
C GLU A 187 -10.64 -14.78 -21.32
N SER A 188 -10.32 -15.06 -20.04
CA SER A 188 -8.98 -14.87 -19.48
C SER A 188 -8.21 -16.19 -19.30
N ARG A 189 -8.72 -17.29 -19.89
CA ARG A 189 -8.19 -18.64 -19.65
C ARG A 189 -6.71 -18.77 -20.03
N GLU A 190 -6.30 -18.16 -21.14
CA GLU A 190 -4.91 -18.23 -21.60
C GLU A 190 -3.98 -17.49 -20.64
N GLU A 191 -4.36 -16.29 -20.20
CA GLU A 191 -3.62 -15.51 -19.23
C GLU A 191 -3.53 -16.22 -17.88
N ILE A 192 -4.63 -16.82 -17.40
CA ILE A 192 -4.65 -17.57 -16.13
C ILE A 192 -3.72 -18.78 -16.23
N ASN A 193 -3.77 -19.51 -17.34
CA ASN A 193 -2.91 -20.67 -17.56
C ASN A 193 -1.42 -20.31 -17.65
N SER A 194 -1.08 -19.11 -18.12
CA SER A 194 0.29 -18.58 -18.10
C SER A 194 0.79 -18.42 -16.66
N VAL A 195 0.00 -17.73 -15.81
CA VAL A 195 0.34 -17.55 -14.39
C VAL A 195 0.41 -18.90 -13.66
N LEU A 196 -0.57 -19.78 -13.88
CA LEU A 196 -0.60 -21.14 -13.33
C LEU A 196 0.65 -21.94 -13.70
N GLY A 197 1.14 -21.82 -14.94
CA GLY A 197 2.37 -22.46 -15.39
C GLY A 197 3.61 -21.95 -14.64
N ASN A 198 3.69 -20.65 -14.38
CA ASN A 198 4.78 -20.06 -13.61
C ASN A 198 4.76 -20.49 -12.14
N VAL A 199 3.57 -20.53 -11.53
CA VAL A 199 3.38 -21.01 -10.14
C VAL A 199 3.80 -22.48 -10.01
N LYS A 200 3.33 -23.35 -10.93
CA LYS A 200 3.73 -24.77 -10.99
C LYS A 200 5.23 -24.94 -11.13
N SER A 201 5.84 -24.23 -12.07
CA SER A 201 7.29 -24.30 -12.31
C SER A 201 8.08 -23.88 -11.07
N PHE A 202 7.61 -22.87 -10.36
CA PHE A 202 8.22 -22.42 -9.12
C PHE A 202 8.07 -23.43 -7.98
N ARG A 203 6.86 -23.98 -7.77
CA ARG A 203 6.62 -25.03 -6.76
C ARG A 203 7.54 -26.24 -6.98
N GLU A 204 7.67 -26.71 -8.23
CA GLU A 204 8.57 -27.81 -8.57
C GLU A 204 10.06 -27.47 -8.35
N SER A 205 10.47 -26.21 -8.60
CA SER A 205 11.83 -25.75 -8.30
C SER A 205 12.14 -25.81 -6.79
N ILE A 206 11.22 -25.34 -5.95
CA ILE A 206 11.34 -25.40 -4.49
C ILE A 206 11.41 -26.84 -4.01
N ARG A 207 10.50 -27.70 -4.49
CA ARG A 207 10.47 -29.13 -4.16
C ARG A 207 11.80 -29.80 -4.48
N LYS A 208 12.32 -29.59 -5.71
CA LYS A 208 13.60 -30.15 -6.13
C LYS A 208 14.76 -29.66 -5.27
N SER A 209 14.81 -28.36 -4.96
CA SER A 209 15.84 -27.79 -4.09
C SER A 209 15.81 -28.38 -2.68
N ARG A 210 14.61 -28.69 -2.16
CA ARG A 210 14.42 -29.35 -0.87
C ARG A 210 14.92 -30.79 -0.91
N GLU A 211 14.49 -31.58 -1.89
CA GLU A 211 14.91 -32.99 -2.08
C GLU A 211 16.43 -33.12 -2.28
N ASP A 212 17.06 -32.18 -3.02
CA ASP A 212 18.51 -32.12 -3.19
C ASP A 212 19.25 -31.81 -1.86
N SER A 213 18.64 -31.01 -0.99
CA SER A 213 19.18 -30.66 0.33
C SER A 213 19.08 -31.83 1.31
N GLU A 214 17.95 -32.53 1.33
CA GLU A 214 17.72 -33.77 2.11
C GLU A 214 18.79 -34.83 1.75
N ASN A 215 18.94 -35.11 0.45
CA ASN A 215 19.91 -36.09 -0.05
C ASN A 215 21.37 -35.76 0.29
N ARG A 216 21.74 -34.47 0.36
CA ARG A 216 23.10 -34.04 0.74
C ARG A 216 23.36 -34.28 2.23
N ARG A 217 22.37 -34.08 3.10
CA ARG A 217 22.51 -34.37 4.53
C ARG A 217 22.68 -35.85 4.79
N ASP A 218 21.86 -36.69 4.17
CA ASP A 218 21.91 -38.14 4.38
C ASP A 218 23.27 -38.73 3.99
N ARG A 219 23.87 -38.25 2.89
CA ARG A 219 25.22 -38.64 2.48
C ARG A 219 26.31 -38.12 3.43
N GLY A 220 26.17 -36.89 3.92
CA GLY A 220 27.12 -36.32 4.90
C GLY A 220 27.15 -37.12 6.20
N ASN A 221 25.97 -37.51 6.69
CA ASN A 221 25.81 -38.25 7.95
C ASN A 221 26.30 -39.72 7.85
N ASN A 222 26.14 -40.36 6.69
CA ASN A 222 26.70 -41.71 6.46
C ASN A 222 28.24 -41.71 6.31
N GLY A 223 28.83 -40.65 5.73
CA GLY A 223 30.28 -40.55 5.54
C GLY A 223 31.08 -40.18 6.80
N GLU A 224 30.43 -39.73 7.87
CA GLU A 224 31.03 -39.61 9.22
C GLU A 224 30.99 -40.94 9.96
N LYS A 225 29.91 -41.72 9.85
CA LYS A 225 29.78 -43.04 10.50
C LYS A 225 30.73 -44.12 10.00
N GLU A 226 31.26 -44.01 8.78
CA GLU A 226 32.25 -44.95 8.24
C GLU A 226 33.70 -44.59 8.58
N ARG A 227 33.94 -43.46 9.27
CA ARG A 227 35.28 -42.98 9.63
C ARG A 227 35.64 -43.13 11.11
N ASP A 228 34.72 -43.67 11.91
CA ASP A 228 34.93 -44.10 13.31
C ASP A 228 34.93 -45.64 13.40
#